data_AF-A0A0X8I8Z0-F1
#
_entry.id   AF-A0A0X8I8Z0-F1
#
_cell.length_a   1.000
_cell.length_b   1.000
_cell.length_c   1.000
_cell.angle_alpha   90.00
_cell.angle_beta   90.00
_cell.angle_gamma   90.00
#
_symmetry.space_group_name_H-M   'P 1'
#
loop_
_entity.id
_entity.type
_entity.pdbx_description
1 polymer ?
#
loop_
_entity_poly.entity_id
_entity_poly.type
_entity_poly.pdbx_seq_one_letter_code
_entity_poly.pdbx_strand_id
1 'polypeptide(L)'
;MSRLPPFATGKLIDDYAPLFLYWQRAREEGREDLVEKSMLSEDDFKFVETLVKSSPSMTLLELMDALITRFRERVDLDVASRALGQPKEVAAERLLRALAGWLIEASETFMVLGLRSTYSLPKD
;
A
#
# COMPACT_ATOMS: atom_id res chain seq x y z
N MET A 1 8.24 14.59 -12.15
CA MET A 1 7.32 14.17 -11.09
C MET A 1 7.34 12.66 -11.02
N SER A 2 7.54 12.09 -9.83
CA SER A 2 7.47 10.64 -9.62
C SER A 2 6.03 10.17 -9.85
N ARG A 3 5.87 8.99 -10.47
CA ARG A 3 4.56 8.37 -10.68
C ARG A 3 3.94 8.04 -9.32
N LEU A 4 2.67 8.39 -9.11
CA LEU A 4 1.93 8.08 -7.89
C LEU A 4 0.94 6.94 -8.13
N PRO A 5 0.75 6.01 -7.18
CA PRO A 5 -0.33 5.04 -7.25
C PRO A 5 -1.70 5.74 -6.99
N PRO A 6 -2.82 5.10 -7.33
CA PRO A 6 -4.15 5.72 -7.18
C PRO A 6 -4.39 6.24 -5.75
N PHE A 7 -4.89 7.48 -5.64
CA PHE A 7 -5.21 8.15 -4.37
C PHE A 7 -4.01 8.41 -3.43
N ALA A 8 -2.77 8.16 -3.88
CA ALA A 8 -1.60 8.67 -3.18
C ALA A 8 -1.40 10.17 -3.44
N THR A 9 -0.85 10.85 -2.45
CA THR A 9 -0.57 12.29 -2.43
C THR A 9 0.92 12.60 -2.46
N GLY A 10 1.79 11.64 -2.10
CA GLY A 10 3.23 11.82 -1.98
C GLY A 10 3.65 12.63 -0.74
N LYS A 11 2.77 12.77 0.25
CA LYS A 11 3.07 13.50 1.51
C LYS A 11 3.92 12.69 2.47
N LEU A 12 3.78 11.36 2.43
CA LEU A 12 4.39 10.40 3.35
C LEU A 12 5.50 9.61 2.68
N ILE A 13 5.33 9.29 1.40
CA ILE A 13 6.31 8.55 0.59
C ILE A 13 6.74 9.40 -0.60
N ASP A 14 8.01 9.80 -0.59
CA ASP A 14 8.59 10.64 -1.65
C ASP A 14 8.81 9.87 -2.97
N ASP A 15 8.99 8.55 -2.89
CA ASP A 15 9.30 7.68 -4.03
C ASP A 15 8.50 6.37 -4.00
N TYR A 16 7.52 6.28 -4.91
CA TYR A 16 6.72 5.07 -5.15
C TYR A 16 7.27 4.17 -6.26
N ALA A 17 8.44 4.48 -6.85
CA ALA A 17 9.06 3.62 -7.86
C ALA A 17 9.17 2.14 -7.47
N PRO A 18 9.47 1.77 -6.19
CA PRO A 18 9.49 0.37 -5.76
C PRO A 18 8.23 -0.43 -6.12
N LEU A 19 7.03 0.15 -5.98
CA LEU A 19 5.76 -0.53 -6.31
C LEU A 19 5.68 -0.86 -7.80
N PHE A 20 5.93 0.15 -8.64
CA PHE A 20 5.78 0.00 -10.08
C PHE A 20 6.81 -0.95 -10.67
N LEU A 21 8.05 -0.88 -10.21
CA LEU A 21 9.12 -1.80 -10.61
C LEU A 21 8.79 -3.23 -10.18
N TYR A 22 8.27 -3.41 -8.96
CA TYR A 22 7.85 -4.72 -8.47
C TYR A 22 6.74 -5.32 -9.33
N TRP A 23 5.67 -4.55 -9.59
CA TRP A 23 4.56 -5.02 -10.42
C TRP A 23 4.98 -5.30 -11.86
N GLN A 24 5.80 -4.43 -12.45
CA GLN A 24 6.34 -4.67 -13.78
C GLN A 24 7.13 -5.97 -13.81
N ARG A 25 8.03 -6.18 -12.84
CA ARG A 25 8.84 -7.39 -12.77
C ARG A 25 8.00 -8.64 -12.56
N ALA A 26 7.01 -8.58 -11.68
CA ALA A 26 6.08 -9.68 -11.46
C ALA A 26 5.34 -10.07 -12.74
N ARG A 27 4.87 -9.08 -13.51
CA ARG A 27 4.22 -9.31 -14.83
C ARG A 27 5.17 -9.95 -15.85
N GLU A 28 6.40 -9.44 -15.93
CA GLU A 28 7.44 -10.01 -16.81
C GLU A 28 7.75 -11.47 -16.45
N GLU A 29 7.64 -11.84 -15.17
CA GLU A 29 7.84 -13.22 -14.68
C GLU A 29 6.56 -14.08 -14.71
N GLY A 30 5.44 -13.57 -15.26
CA GLY A 30 4.17 -14.30 -15.32
C GLY A 30 3.48 -14.50 -13.97
N ARG A 31 3.83 -13.68 -12.97
CA ARG A 31 3.35 -13.76 -11.58
C ARG A 31 2.29 -12.69 -11.29
N GLU A 32 1.18 -12.72 -12.03
CA GLU A 32 0.08 -11.78 -11.80
C GLU A 32 -0.50 -11.92 -10.36
N ASP A 33 -0.40 -13.13 -9.78
CA ASP A 33 -0.79 -13.38 -8.38
C ASP A 33 -0.07 -12.46 -7.38
N LEU A 34 1.19 -12.10 -7.65
CA LEU A 34 1.96 -11.19 -6.81
C LEU A 34 1.53 -9.73 -6.99
N VAL A 35 1.13 -9.36 -8.20
CA VAL A 35 0.55 -8.04 -8.48
C VAL A 35 -0.74 -7.89 -7.70
N GLU A 36 -1.68 -8.83 -7.87
CA GLU A 36 -2.97 -8.82 -7.19
C GLU A 36 -2.84 -8.81 -5.67
N LYS A 37 -1.99 -9.67 -5.10
CA LYS A 37 -1.73 -9.72 -3.64
C LYS A 37 -1.12 -8.42 -3.10
N SER A 38 -0.35 -7.69 -3.90
CA SER A 38 0.29 -6.43 -3.49
C SER A 38 -0.54 -5.18 -3.81
N MET A 39 -1.78 -5.35 -4.28
CA MET A 39 -2.74 -4.25 -4.37
C MET A 39 -3.45 -4.04 -3.02
N LEU A 40 -3.88 -2.80 -2.76
CA LEU A 40 -4.71 -2.50 -1.60
C LEU A 40 -6.09 -3.12 -1.76
N SER A 41 -6.57 -3.79 -0.71
CA SER A 41 -7.92 -4.35 -0.65
C SER A 41 -8.81 -3.57 0.32
N GLU A 42 -10.12 -3.78 0.25
CA GLU A 42 -11.08 -3.23 1.22
C GLU A 42 -10.73 -3.62 2.67
N ASP A 43 -10.24 -4.85 2.87
CA ASP A 43 -9.81 -5.33 4.19
C ASP A 43 -8.62 -4.54 4.75
N ASP A 44 -7.78 -3.96 3.90
CA ASP A 44 -6.68 -3.10 4.33
C ASP A 44 -7.19 -1.77 4.87
N PHE A 45 -8.17 -1.17 4.19
CA PHE A 45 -8.82 0.04 4.66
C PHE A 45 -9.57 -0.19 5.98
N LYS A 46 -10.31 -1.30 6.10
CA LYS A 46 -10.98 -1.69 7.36
C LYS A 46 -9.98 -1.92 8.48
N PHE A 47 -8.81 -2.50 8.18
CA PHE A 47 -7.76 -2.71 9.16
C PHE A 47 -7.21 -1.38 9.70
N VAL A 48 -6.91 -0.42 8.83
CA VAL A 48 -6.49 0.94 9.24
C VAL A 48 -7.58 1.62 10.06
N GLU A 49 -8.83 1.58 9.60
CA GLU A 49 -9.96 2.16 10.32
C GLU A 49 -10.09 1.58 11.74
N THR A 50 -9.94 0.25 11.86
CA THR A 50 -10.00 -0.45 13.15
C THR A 50 -8.84 -0.03 14.06
N LEU A 51 -7.60 0.00 13.55
CA LEU A 51 -6.43 0.39 14.32
C LEU A 51 -6.53 1.83 14.86
N VAL A 52 -6.93 2.77 14.01
CA VAL A 52 -7.06 4.18 14.39
C VAL A 52 -8.18 4.37 15.43
N LYS A 53 -9.27 3.62 15.33
CA LYS A 53 -10.39 3.67 16.29
C LYS A 53 -10.06 3.01 17.63
N SER A 54 -9.35 1.88 17.63
CA SER A 54 -9.06 1.11 18.84
C SER A 54 -7.84 1.65 19.62
N SER A 55 -6.94 2.37 18.94
CA SER A 55 -5.71 2.90 19.52
C SER A 55 -5.58 4.41 19.25
N PRO A 56 -6.35 5.27 19.95
CA PRO A 56 -6.38 6.71 19.69
C PRO A 56 -5.05 7.44 19.96
N SER A 57 -4.12 6.82 20.69
CA SER A 57 -2.77 7.34 20.93
C SER A 57 -1.71 6.76 19.97
N MET A 58 -2.11 5.97 18.97
CA MET A 58 -1.19 5.37 18.01
C MET A 58 -0.53 6.44 17.16
N THR A 59 0.80 6.40 17.11
CA THR A 59 1.60 7.28 16.27
C THR A 59 1.59 6.81 14.81
N LEU A 60 1.91 7.72 13.89
CA LEU A 60 2.09 7.39 12.47
C LEU A 60 3.19 6.34 12.25
N LEU A 61 4.25 6.36 13.06
CA LEU A 61 5.33 5.38 12.99
C LEU A 61 4.80 3.98 13.36
N GLU A 62 4.07 3.86 14.46
CA GLU A 62 3.47 2.58 14.87
C GLU A 62 2.47 2.06 13.84
N LEU A 63 1.66 2.95 13.25
CA LEU A 63 0.75 2.57 12.16
C LEU A 63 1.51 2.04 10.95
N MET A 64 2.58 2.72 10.55
CA MET A 64 3.45 2.29 9.44
C MET A 64 4.03 0.90 9.72
N ASP A 65 4.57 0.65 10.91
CA ASP A 65 5.18 -0.63 11.29
C ASP A 65 4.15 -1.77 11.31
N ALA A 66 2.93 -1.51 11.80
CA ALA A 66 1.83 -2.47 11.78
C ALA A 66 1.45 -2.87 10.34
N LEU A 67 1.41 -1.89 9.43
CA LEU A 67 1.10 -2.12 8.02
C LEU A 67 2.23 -2.85 7.27
N ILE A 68 3.48 -2.49 7.53
CA ILE A 68 4.65 -3.20 6.99
C ILE A 68 4.61 -4.68 7.40
N THR A 69 4.29 -4.95 8.67
CA THR A 69 4.14 -6.31 9.19
C THR A 69 3.03 -7.05 8.45
N ARG A 70 1.86 -6.42 8.29
CA ARG A 70 0.71 -6.99 7.56
C ARG A 70 1.02 -7.32 6.10
N PHE A 71 1.79 -6.48 5.41
CA PHE A 71 2.06 -6.65 3.98
C PHE A 71 3.21 -7.62 3.68
N ARG A 72 4.03 -7.98 4.67
CA ARG A 72 5.21 -8.84 4.48
C ARG A 72 4.89 -10.16 3.78
N GLU A 73 3.76 -10.78 4.07
CA GLU A 73 3.35 -12.06 3.47
C GLU A 73 2.80 -11.94 2.04
N ARG A 74 2.56 -10.71 1.58
CA ARG A 74 1.97 -10.45 0.24
C ARG A 74 3.01 -10.18 -0.83
N VAL A 75 4.27 -10.07 -0.44
CA VAL A 75 5.38 -9.74 -1.34
C VAL A 75 6.41 -10.85 -1.35
N ASP A 76 6.87 -11.15 -2.56
CA ASP A 76 7.99 -12.05 -2.82
C ASP A 76 9.31 -11.26 -2.80
N LEU A 77 10.19 -11.59 -1.85
CA LEU A 77 11.43 -10.84 -1.62
C LEU A 77 12.46 -11.05 -2.75
N ASP A 78 12.41 -12.18 -3.42
CA ASP A 78 13.26 -12.50 -4.56
C ASP A 78 12.87 -11.65 -5.77
N VAL A 79 11.57 -11.52 -6.03
CA VAL A 79 11.05 -10.62 -7.07
C VAL A 79 11.34 -9.16 -6.74
N ALA A 80 11.18 -8.74 -5.47
CA ALA A 80 11.51 -7.38 -5.04
C ALA A 80 13.00 -7.06 -5.24
N SER A 81 13.89 -7.95 -4.83
CA SER A 81 15.33 -7.80 -5.01
C SER A 81 15.72 -7.63 -6.48
N ARG A 82 15.17 -8.48 -7.37
CA ARG A 82 15.41 -8.39 -8.82
C ARG A 82 14.84 -7.11 -9.42
N ALA A 83 13.63 -6.71 -9.01
CA ALA A 83 12.97 -5.51 -9.51
C ALA A 83 13.74 -4.23 -9.16
N LEU A 84 14.30 -4.15 -7.95
CA LEU A 84 15.00 -2.97 -7.46
C LEU A 84 16.53 -3.01 -7.69
N GLY A 85 17.09 -4.17 -8.03
CA GLY A 85 18.54 -4.36 -8.15
C GLY A 85 19.26 -4.20 -6.81
N GLN A 86 18.61 -4.58 -5.70
CA GLN A 86 19.08 -4.35 -4.33
C GLN A 86 19.05 -5.66 -3.51
N PRO A 87 19.81 -5.76 -2.40
CA PRO A 87 19.68 -6.87 -1.47
C PRO A 87 18.23 -7.07 -1.00
N LYS A 88 17.83 -8.32 -0.75
CA LYS A 88 16.44 -8.69 -0.44
C LYS A 88 15.84 -7.84 0.68
N GLU A 89 16.58 -7.63 1.75
CA GLU A 89 16.15 -6.90 2.93
C GLU A 89 15.90 -5.43 2.61
N VAL A 90 16.80 -4.80 1.85
CA VAL A 90 16.68 -3.40 1.43
C VAL A 90 15.51 -3.22 0.45
N ALA A 91 15.37 -4.14 -0.51
CA ALA A 91 14.27 -4.12 -1.47
C ALA A 91 12.91 -4.33 -0.76
N ALA A 92 12.87 -5.25 0.20
CA ALA A 92 11.69 -5.52 1.02
C ALA A 92 11.28 -4.28 1.82
N GLU A 93 12.22 -3.64 2.52
CA GLU A 93 11.97 -2.45 3.31
C GLU A 93 11.37 -1.33 2.45
N ARG A 94 11.99 -1.03 1.30
CA ARG A 94 11.50 0.01 0.40
C ARG A 94 10.12 -0.30 -0.18
N LEU A 95 9.90 -1.55 -0.60
CA LEU A 95 8.62 -1.98 -1.17
C LEU A 95 7.50 -1.94 -0.12
N LEU A 96 7.75 -2.50 1.06
CA LEU A 96 6.77 -2.57 2.14
C LEU A 96 6.43 -1.18 2.69
N ARG A 97 7.44 -0.30 2.82
CA ARG A 97 7.21 1.10 3.21
C ARG A 97 6.38 1.85 2.17
N ALA A 98 6.63 1.61 0.88
CA ALA A 98 5.81 2.18 -0.19
C ALA A 98 4.36 1.64 -0.15
N LEU A 99 4.15 0.34 0.06
CA LEU A 99 2.80 -0.25 0.23
C LEU A 99 2.06 0.34 1.43
N ALA A 100 2.71 0.37 2.60
CA ALA A 100 2.14 0.89 3.83
C ALA A 100 1.80 2.39 3.71
N GLY A 101 2.71 3.19 3.16
CA GLY A 101 2.45 4.61 2.94
C GLY A 101 1.36 4.85 1.90
N TRP A 102 1.28 4.05 0.84
CA TRP A 102 0.17 4.13 -0.12
C TRP A 102 -1.18 3.94 0.57
N LEU A 103 -1.32 2.93 1.44
CA LEU A 103 -2.57 2.71 2.17
C LEU A 103 -2.94 3.89 3.07
N ILE A 104 -1.96 4.46 3.80
CA ILE A 104 -2.20 5.59 4.70
C ILE A 104 -2.68 6.81 3.91
N GLU A 105 -1.97 7.18 2.84
CA GLU A 105 -2.33 8.34 2.01
C GLU A 105 -3.67 8.14 1.30
N ALA A 106 -3.94 6.94 0.79
CA ALA A 106 -5.22 6.61 0.18
C ALA A 106 -6.35 6.71 1.22
N SER A 107 -6.13 6.20 2.43
CA SER A 107 -7.12 6.28 3.53
C SER A 107 -7.41 7.72 3.93
N GLU A 108 -6.40 8.58 4.03
CA GLU A 108 -6.58 10.03 4.24
C GLU A 108 -7.41 10.64 3.12
N THR A 109 -7.09 10.32 1.87
CA THR A 109 -7.84 10.80 0.70
C THR A 109 -9.30 10.36 0.74
N PHE A 110 -9.61 9.10 1.07
CA PHE A 110 -10.98 8.62 1.21
C PHE A 110 -11.75 9.32 2.34
N MET A 111 -11.09 9.60 3.47
CA MET A 111 -11.67 10.39 4.57
C MET A 111 -11.93 11.84 4.15
N VAL A 112 -11.02 12.46 3.39
CA VAL A 112 -11.18 13.80 2.82
C VAL A 112 -12.34 13.85 1.81
N LEU A 113 -12.48 12.82 0.98
CA LEU A 113 -13.59 12.68 0.04
C LEU A 113 -14.93 12.45 0.75
N GLY A 114 -14.94 12.22 2.06
CA GLY A 114 -16.15 12.14 2.86
C GLY A 114 -17.08 11.01 2.43
N LEU A 115 -16.54 9.92 1.87
CA LEU A 115 -17.28 8.72 1.45
C LEU A 115 -17.81 7.95 2.68
N ARG A 116 -18.66 8.61 3.47
CA ARG A 116 -19.71 7.94 4.23
C ARG A 116 -20.60 7.23 3.21
N SER A 117 -21.07 6.03 3.53
CA SER A 117 -21.80 5.12 2.66
C SER A 117 -23.18 5.62 2.15
N THR A 118 -23.23 6.80 1.53
CA THR A 118 -24.44 7.45 1.03
C THR A 118 -24.35 7.65 -0.48
N TYR A 119 -24.07 6.57 -1.20
CA TYR A 119 -24.43 6.49 -2.61
C TYR A 119 -25.39 5.31 -2.78
N SER A 120 -26.68 5.61 -2.81
CA SER A 120 -27.67 4.68 -3.33
C SER A 120 -27.66 4.78 -4.85
N LEU A 121 -27.58 3.64 -5.54
CA LEU A 121 -27.86 3.61 -6.97
C LEU A 121 -29.27 4.15 -7.24
N PRO A 122 -29.51 4.84 -8.38
CA PRO A 122 -30.85 5.19 -8.80
C PRO A 122 -31.69 3.91 -8.83
N LYS A 123 -32.84 3.92 -8.16
CA LYS A 123 -33.83 2.87 -8.36
C LYS A 123 -34.52 3.19 -9.68
N ASP A 124 -34.41 2.27 -10.63
CA ASP A 124 -35.23 2.25 -11.84
C ASP A 124 -36.72 2.25 -11.49
#